data_AF-A0A2I6S7T8-F1
#
_entry.id   AF-A0A2I6S7T8-F1
#
_cell.length_a   1.000
_cell.length_b   1.000
_cell.length_c   1.000
_cell.angle_alpha   90.00
_cell.angle_beta   90.00
_cell.angle_gamma   90.00
#
_symmetry.space_group_name_H-M   'P 1'
#
loop_
_entity.id
_entity.type
_entity.pdbx_description
1 polymer ?
#
loop_
_entity_poly.entity_id
_entity_poly.type
_entity_poly.pdbx_seq_one_letter_code
_entity_poly.pdbx_strand_id
1 'polypeptide(L)'
;MRSEEMGHEGRVVSRRLLSANACIAMSIASVDAFAQQDVDGSLTYNAAAATPIPSLGVIATVILALGLALAGFLAMRRNRSRTAFFLLLPGGGTLLVPAMPIVERAYAIAYFQLNQPSGGTIALPAGSQGFENSSGTTLRIVDIVPPSCSGGALATPDPAPLNACNVGLQLTDSQVCSTNYPGCAGQCVPDCSGKSCGSDGCGGSCGSCGGGSTCSEPAGICLPPP
;
A
#
# COMPACT_ATOMS: atom_id res chain seq x y z
N MET A 1 71.79 17.39 68.12
CA MET A 1 72.39 18.57 67.45
C MET A 1 72.82 18.16 66.06
N ARG A 2 72.53 19.01 65.08
CA ARG A 2 73.18 19.11 63.76
C ARG A 2 72.80 18.01 62.75
N SER A 3 71.85 18.29 61.85
CA SER A 3 72.01 18.88 60.49
C SER A 3 72.10 17.71 59.48
N GLU A 4 71.57 17.72 58.26
CA GLU A 4 71.35 18.74 57.23
C GLU A 4 70.11 18.29 56.41
N GLU A 5 69.14 19.16 56.11
CA GLU A 5 69.03 19.91 54.85
C GLU A 5 69.00 19.06 53.55
N MET A 6 67.90 19.20 52.81
CA MET A 6 67.71 19.19 51.34
C MET A 6 66.36 18.53 51.02
N GLY A 7 65.30 19.30 50.80
CA GLY A 7 64.97 19.90 49.50
C GLY A 7 63.80 19.14 48.87
N HIS A 8 62.58 19.38 49.36
CA HIS A 8 61.51 20.13 48.66
C HIS A 8 61.22 19.55 47.25
N GLU A 9 60.33 18.57 47.17
CA GLU A 9 58.88 18.72 46.89
C GLU A 9 58.55 19.36 45.54
N GLY A 10 57.73 18.63 44.79
CA GLY A 10 57.08 19.13 43.59
C GLY A 10 56.28 18.06 42.84
N ARG A 11 55.58 17.18 43.58
CA ARG A 11 54.71 16.15 43.00
C ARG A 11 53.25 16.49 43.30
N VAL A 12 52.68 17.44 42.57
CA VAL A 12 51.22 17.69 42.58
C VAL A 12 50.72 18.03 41.17
N VAL A 13 49.98 17.07 40.62
CA VAL A 13 48.72 17.21 39.87
C VAL A 13 48.49 18.56 39.17
N SER A 14 48.42 18.57 37.83
CA SER A 14 47.18 18.94 37.12
C SER A 14 47.29 18.76 35.60
N ARG A 15 46.37 17.93 35.10
CA ARG A 15 45.68 17.95 33.80
C ARG A 15 46.34 18.75 32.66
N ARG A 16 46.89 17.96 31.74
CA ARG A 16 47.42 18.31 30.42
C ARG A 16 46.44 19.18 29.61
N LEU A 17 46.87 20.39 29.28
CA LEU A 17 46.36 21.23 28.19
C LEU A 17 47.37 21.14 27.03
N LEU A 18 47.15 20.22 26.10
CA LEU A 18 47.61 20.33 24.70
C LEU A 18 46.56 19.56 23.88
N SER A 19 45.48 20.23 23.48
CA SER A 19 45.38 20.97 22.21
C SER A 19 45.33 20.03 21.00
N ALA A 20 44.11 19.95 20.47
CA ALA A 20 43.79 19.94 19.05
C ALA A 20 44.17 18.71 18.22
N ASN A 21 43.13 18.19 17.56
CA ASN A 21 43.18 17.42 16.31
C ASN A 21 43.74 16.01 16.36
N ALA A 22 42.99 15.10 16.98
CA ALA A 22 42.72 13.76 16.44
C ALA A 22 41.86 13.01 17.47
N CYS A 23 40.96 12.14 17.02
CA CYS A 23 40.18 11.20 17.84
C CYS A 23 38.81 11.69 18.34
N ILE A 24 37.97 12.28 17.48
CA ILE A 24 36.52 11.97 17.48
C ILE A 24 36.06 11.89 16.01
N ALA A 25 36.50 10.85 15.32
CA ALA A 25 35.94 10.44 14.03
C ALA A 25 35.99 8.92 13.98
N MET A 26 35.31 8.26 14.91
CA MET A 26 34.97 6.84 14.76
C MET A 26 33.48 6.74 14.49
N SER A 27 33.19 6.58 13.20
CA SER A 27 32.22 5.64 12.67
C SER A 27 30.73 5.88 12.96
N ILE A 28 30.16 6.89 12.29
CA ILE A 28 28.78 6.79 11.78
C ILE A 28 28.87 6.78 10.27
N ALA A 29 29.27 5.65 9.71
CA ALA A 29 29.26 5.39 8.28
C ALA A 29 28.85 3.92 8.08
N SER A 30 27.54 3.67 8.15
CA SER A 30 26.83 2.60 7.42
C SER A 30 25.43 2.38 8.03
N VAL A 31 24.50 3.31 7.81
CA VAL A 31 23.08 2.95 7.77
C VAL A 31 22.41 3.54 6.52
N ASP A 32 23.10 3.50 5.39
CA ASP A 32 22.47 3.67 4.08
C ASP A 32 22.68 2.38 3.29
N ALA A 33 22.13 1.30 3.83
CA ALA A 33 21.79 0.12 3.05
C ALA A 33 20.44 -0.38 3.58
N PHE A 34 19.44 0.50 3.61
CA PHE A 34 18.12 0.01 3.25
C PHE A 34 18.30 -0.50 1.82
N ALA A 35 18.36 -1.83 1.69
CA ALA A 35 18.26 -2.49 0.40
C ALA A 35 17.10 -1.81 -0.33
N GLN A 36 17.42 -1.06 -1.39
CA GLN A 36 16.42 -0.50 -2.25
C GLN A 36 15.77 -1.72 -2.88
N GLN A 37 14.64 -2.13 -2.30
CA GLN A 37 13.87 -3.26 -2.76
C GLN A 37 13.50 -2.94 -4.21
N ASP A 38 14.02 -3.71 -5.17
CA ASP A 38 13.75 -3.51 -6.60
C ASP A 38 12.23 -3.46 -6.80
N VAL A 39 11.72 -2.24 -6.91
CA VAL A 39 10.31 -1.93 -7.11
C VAL A 39 10.09 -1.82 -8.61
N ASP A 40 10.18 -2.96 -9.29
CA ASP A 40 9.87 -3.06 -10.72
C ASP A 40 8.35 -2.99 -10.97
N GLY A 41 7.55 -3.16 -9.93
CA GLY A 41 6.09 -3.07 -10.01
C GLY A 41 5.59 -1.63 -9.99
N SER A 42 4.48 -1.38 -10.68
CA SER A 42 3.81 -0.08 -10.65
C SER A 42 2.28 -0.20 -10.61
N LEU A 43 1.62 0.74 -9.93
CA LEU A 43 0.18 0.91 -9.96
C LEU A 43 -0.12 2.31 -10.48
N THR A 44 -0.88 2.39 -11.57
CA THR A 44 -1.26 3.65 -12.21
C THR A 44 -2.75 3.91 -12.04
N TYR A 45 -3.09 5.12 -11.65
CA TYR A 45 -4.46 5.56 -11.41
C TYR A 45 -4.70 6.94 -12.02
N ASN A 46 -5.96 7.24 -12.34
CA ASN A 46 -6.39 8.53 -12.84
C ASN A 46 -7.70 8.99 -12.19
N ALA A 47 -8.09 10.26 -12.44
CA ALA A 47 -9.44 10.70 -12.14
C ALA A 47 -10.45 9.79 -12.84
N ALA A 48 -11.41 9.23 -12.11
CA ALA A 48 -12.51 8.52 -12.74
C ALA A 48 -13.31 9.53 -13.56
N ALA A 49 -13.42 9.30 -14.87
CA ALA A 49 -14.26 10.12 -15.73
C ALA A 49 -15.66 10.18 -15.11
N ALA A 50 -16.13 11.39 -14.77
CA ALA A 50 -17.46 11.57 -14.24
C ALA A 50 -18.46 11.04 -15.28
N THR A 51 -18.98 9.83 -15.06
CA THR A 51 -20.07 9.34 -15.88
C THR A 51 -21.25 10.23 -15.55
N PRO A 52 -21.91 10.82 -16.56
CA PRO A 52 -23.12 11.59 -16.31
C PRO A 52 -24.12 10.64 -15.67
N ILE A 53 -24.42 10.86 -14.38
CA ILE A 53 -25.53 10.19 -13.71
C ILE A 53 -26.75 10.51 -14.56
N PRO A 54 -27.46 9.53 -15.13
CA PRO A 54 -28.68 9.82 -15.86
C PRO A 54 -29.64 10.45 -14.85
N SER A 55 -29.90 11.75 -15.03
CA SER A 55 -30.63 12.62 -14.11
C SER A 55 -32.12 12.30 -14.04
N LEU A 56 -32.52 11.05 -14.23
CA LEU A 56 -33.90 10.58 -14.07
C LEU A 56 -34.43 10.97 -12.66
N GLY A 57 -33.56 11.02 -11.65
CA GLY A 57 -33.91 11.52 -10.32
C GLY A 57 -34.27 13.01 -10.26
N VAL A 58 -33.68 13.85 -11.12
CA VAL A 58 -33.97 15.30 -11.12
C VAL A 58 -35.37 15.55 -11.72
N ILE A 59 -35.70 14.86 -12.81
CA ILE A 59 -37.03 14.99 -13.41
C ILE A 59 -38.10 14.43 -12.47
N ALA A 60 -37.86 13.28 -11.85
CA ALA A 60 -38.79 12.68 -10.89
C ALA A 60 -39.00 13.55 -9.64
N THR A 61 -37.94 14.18 -9.10
CA THR A 61 -38.06 15.08 -7.93
C THR A 61 -38.75 16.39 -8.28
N VAL A 62 -38.54 16.95 -9.47
CA VAL A 62 -39.27 18.13 -9.94
C VAL A 62 -40.76 17.81 -10.14
N ILE A 63 -41.09 16.65 -10.73
CA ILE A 63 -42.50 16.22 -10.90
C ILE A 63 -43.16 16.01 -9.52
N LEU A 64 -42.47 15.36 -8.57
CA LEU A 64 -42.99 15.15 -7.21
C LEU A 64 -43.22 16.48 -6.49
N ALA A 65 -42.27 17.43 -6.59
CA ALA A 65 -42.38 18.75 -5.97
C ALA A 65 -43.53 19.58 -6.56
N LEU A 66 -43.67 19.59 -7.90
CA LEU A 66 -44.80 20.24 -8.58
C LEU A 66 -46.13 19.59 -8.21
N GLY A 67 -46.18 18.26 -8.10
CA GLY A 67 -47.35 17.50 -7.68
C GLY A 67 -47.79 17.84 -6.24
N LEU A 68 -46.84 17.89 -5.30
CA LEU A 68 -47.11 18.27 -3.91
C LEU A 68 -47.51 19.74 -3.77
N ALA A 69 -46.88 20.64 -4.53
CA ALA A 69 -47.25 22.06 -4.56
C ALA A 69 -48.65 22.28 -5.14
N LEU A 70 -49.01 21.57 -6.21
CA LEU A 70 -50.36 21.62 -6.80
C LEU A 70 -51.39 21.02 -5.84
N ALA A 71 -51.11 19.89 -5.20
CA ALA A 71 -51.98 19.29 -4.19
C ALA A 71 -52.21 20.24 -3.01
N GLY A 72 -51.15 20.89 -2.51
CA GLY A 72 -51.24 21.92 -1.48
C GLY A 72 -52.06 23.13 -1.93
N PHE A 73 -51.86 23.62 -3.16
CA PHE A 73 -52.62 24.73 -3.73
C PHE A 73 -54.10 24.39 -3.89
N LEU A 74 -54.44 23.20 -4.39
CA LEU A 74 -55.81 22.73 -4.54
C LEU A 74 -56.48 22.53 -3.17
N ALA A 75 -55.75 22.03 -2.17
CA ALA A 75 -56.24 21.92 -0.80
C ALA A 75 -56.53 23.30 -0.18
N MET A 76 -55.65 24.28 -0.37
CA MET A 76 -55.85 25.66 0.08
C MET A 76 -57.01 26.36 -0.64
N ARG A 77 -57.20 26.10 -1.93
CA ARG A 77 -58.29 26.70 -2.71
C ARG A 77 -59.66 26.12 -2.33
N ARG A 78 -59.71 24.86 -1.87
CA ARG A 78 -60.94 24.19 -1.45
C ARG A 78 -61.34 24.52 -0.01
N ASN A 79 -60.40 24.86 0.86
CA ASN A 79 -60.67 25.12 2.27
C ASN A 79 -60.16 26.52 2.68
N ARG A 80 -61.09 27.48 2.87
CA ARG A 80 -60.79 28.87 3.24
C ARG A 80 -60.40 29.04 4.73
N SER A 81 -59.97 27.97 5.39
CA SER A 81 -59.61 27.96 6.82
C SER A 81 -58.13 27.67 7.02
N ARG A 82 -57.45 28.60 7.70
CA ARG A 82 -55.99 28.71 7.90
C ARG A 82 -55.36 27.65 8.81
N THR A 83 -56.05 26.56 9.15
CA THR A 83 -55.63 25.64 10.23
C THR A 83 -54.96 24.34 9.78
N ALA A 84 -54.80 24.10 8.46
CA ALA A 84 -54.23 22.84 7.95
C ALA A 84 -52.70 22.83 7.77
N PHE A 85 -51.95 23.75 8.40
CA PHE A 85 -50.49 23.85 8.22
C PHE A 85 -49.67 22.98 9.19
N PHE A 86 -50.28 22.35 10.20
CA PHE A 86 -49.55 21.66 11.28
C PHE A 86 -49.49 20.12 11.18
N LEU A 87 -49.99 19.50 10.10
CA LEU A 87 -50.06 18.04 10.00
C LEU A 87 -49.13 17.41 8.94
N LEU A 88 -48.05 18.09 8.55
CA LEU A 88 -47.03 17.54 7.63
C LEU A 88 -45.61 17.60 8.21
N LEU A 89 -45.46 17.30 9.50
CA LEU A 89 -44.19 16.80 10.03
C LEU A 89 -44.30 15.28 10.11
N PRO A 90 -43.66 14.51 9.21
CA PRO A 90 -43.52 13.09 9.43
C PRO A 90 -42.56 12.92 10.62
N GLY A 91 -43.13 12.67 11.80
CA GLY A 91 -42.47 11.92 12.85
C GLY A 91 -42.17 10.52 12.31
N GLY A 92 -41.02 10.39 11.66
CA GLY A 92 -40.51 9.11 11.15
C GLY A 92 -39.31 8.70 11.96
N GLY A 93 -39.55 7.92 13.02
CA GLY A 93 -38.48 7.21 13.69
C GLY A 93 -37.81 6.22 12.74
N THR A 94 -36.50 6.07 12.89
CA THR A 94 -35.81 4.81 12.58
C THR A 94 -34.88 4.49 13.74
N LEU A 95 -35.25 3.44 14.47
CA LEU A 95 -34.35 2.62 15.28
C LEU A 95 -33.54 1.69 14.36
N LEU A 96 -32.48 1.13 14.94
CA LEU A 96 -31.52 0.13 14.42
C LEU A 96 -30.30 0.81 13.78
N VAL A 97 -29.08 0.65 14.31
CA VAL A 97 -28.39 -0.63 14.51
C VAL A 97 -27.45 -0.57 15.73
N PRO A 98 -27.36 -1.60 16.61
CA PRO A 98 -26.17 -1.81 17.41
C PRO A 98 -25.08 -2.39 16.51
N ALA A 99 -24.22 -1.53 15.97
CA ALA A 99 -23.10 -1.98 15.16
C ALA A 99 -21.94 -2.37 16.09
N MET A 100 -21.90 -3.64 16.48
CA MET A 100 -20.64 -4.33 16.73
C MET A 100 -20.80 -5.72 16.15
N PRO A 101 -19.91 -6.11 15.23
CA PRO A 101 -19.00 -7.13 15.70
C PRO A 101 -17.57 -6.97 15.15
N ILE A 102 -16.71 -7.78 15.78
CA ILE A 102 -15.46 -8.36 15.30
C ILE A 102 -14.20 -7.49 15.48
N VAL A 103 -13.37 -8.00 16.39
CA VAL A 103 -11.94 -7.75 16.58
C VAL A 103 -11.23 -7.50 15.26
N GLU A 104 -10.94 -6.23 14.94
CA GLU A 104 -9.82 -5.94 14.06
C GLU A 104 -8.55 -6.23 14.86
N ARG A 105 -7.93 -7.38 14.59
CA ARG A 105 -6.49 -7.42 14.74
C ARG A 105 -5.98 -6.40 13.73
N ALA A 106 -5.77 -5.18 14.19
CA ALA A 106 -5.05 -4.14 13.48
C ALA A 106 -3.61 -4.64 13.29
N TYR A 107 -3.42 -5.52 12.32
CA TYR A 107 -2.17 -5.53 11.60
C TYR A 107 -2.15 -4.15 10.94
N ALA A 108 -1.27 -3.27 11.40
CA ALA A 108 -1.08 -1.97 10.79
C ALA A 108 -0.51 -2.22 9.39
N ILE A 109 -1.40 -2.45 8.42
CA ILE A 109 -1.04 -2.47 7.01
C ILE A 109 -0.62 -1.03 6.71
N ALA A 110 0.61 -0.86 6.23
CA ALA A 110 1.05 0.43 5.73
C ALA A 110 0.21 0.74 4.47
N TYR A 111 -0.68 1.72 4.57
CA TYR A 111 -1.47 2.20 3.43
C TYR A 111 -0.69 3.27 2.68
N PHE A 112 -0.60 3.11 1.36
CA PHE A 112 -0.13 4.16 0.45
C PHE A 112 -1.30 5.08 0.13
N GLN A 113 -1.07 6.38 0.33
CA GLN A 113 -2.08 7.41 0.11
C GLN A 113 -2.07 7.85 -1.36
N LEU A 114 -3.18 7.63 -2.07
CA LEU A 114 -3.45 8.15 -3.40
C LEU A 114 -4.04 9.56 -3.28
N ASN A 115 -3.17 10.54 -3.06
CA ASN A 115 -3.56 11.92 -2.76
C ASN A 115 -3.64 12.83 -3.99
N GLN A 116 -3.29 12.34 -5.19
CA GLN A 116 -3.30 13.13 -6.43
C GLN A 116 -4.62 12.96 -7.19
N PRO A 117 -5.51 13.99 -7.24
CA PRO A 117 -6.80 13.86 -7.90
C PRO A 117 -6.69 13.73 -9.42
N SER A 118 -5.60 14.22 -10.03
CA SER A 118 -5.32 14.06 -11.46
C SER A 118 -4.88 12.65 -11.85
N GLY A 119 -4.54 11.80 -10.87
CA GLY A 119 -3.85 10.55 -11.11
C GLY A 119 -2.34 10.62 -10.97
N GLY A 120 -1.73 9.45 -11.01
CA GLY A 120 -0.29 9.25 -10.93
C GLY A 120 0.07 7.77 -11.02
N THR A 121 1.37 7.50 -10.95
CA THR A 121 1.92 6.14 -10.87
C THR A 121 2.71 6.03 -9.57
N ILE A 122 2.46 4.97 -8.81
CA ILE A 122 3.18 4.66 -7.59
C ILE A 122 3.90 3.33 -7.72
N ALA A 123 5.05 3.23 -7.07
CA ALA A 123 5.78 1.97 -6.96
C ALA A 123 4.93 0.95 -6.21
N LEU A 124 4.87 -0.27 -6.76
CA LEU A 124 4.12 -1.38 -6.19
C LEU A 124 5.11 -2.36 -5.56
N PRO A 125 5.40 -2.25 -4.25
CA PRO A 125 6.36 -3.13 -3.61
C PRO A 125 5.78 -4.52 -3.39
N ALA A 126 6.70 -5.48 -3.21
CA ALA A 126 6.40 -6.83 -2.79
C ALA A 126 5.58 -6.92 -1.49
N GLY A 127 4.82 -8.01 -1.32
CA GLY A 127 4.02 -8.26 -0.12
C GLY A 127 2.58 -7.74 -0.23
N SER A 128 1.94 -7.57 0.93
CA SER A 128 0.54 -7.14 1.06
C SER A 128 0.45 -5.66 1.35
N GLN A 129 0.07 -4.87 0.33
CA GLN A 129 0.00 -3.41 0.40
C GLN A 129 -1.45 -2.94 0.27
N GLY A 130 -1.80 -1.90 1.03
CA GLY A 130 -3.08 -1.21 0.89
C GLY A 130 -2.89 0.14 0.20
N PHE A 131 -3.87 0.55 -0.61
CA PHE A 131 -3.94 1.83 -1.31
C PHE A 131 -5.23 2.52 -0.94
N GLU A 132 -5.13 3.69 -0.32
CA GLU A 132 -6.26 4.49 0.12
C GLU A 132 -6.41 5.71 -0.77
N ASN A 133 -7.63 5.97 -1.25
CA ASN A 133 -7.92 7.21 -1.94
C ASN A 133 -8.15 8.35 -0.93
N SER A 134 -7.22 9.29 -0.88
CA SER A 134 -7.30 10.51 -0.09
C SER A 134 -7.30 11.78 -0.96
N SER A 135 -7.61 11.63 -2.26
CA SER A 135 -7.60 12.73 -3.23
C SER A 135 -8.84 13.63 -3.20
N GLY A 136 -9.91 13.24 -2.49
CA GLY A 136 -11.19 13.95 -2.50
C GLY A 136 -12.05 13.74 -3.76
N THR A 137 -11.57 12.96 -4.73
CA THR A 137 -12.30 12.64 -5.97
C THR A 137 -12.31 11.14 -6.22
N THR A 138 -13.27 10.62 -6.97
CA THR A 138 -13.24 9.21 -7.36
C THR A 138 -12.05 8.97 -8.28
N LEU A 139 -11.16 8.07 -7.88
CA LEU A 139 -10.03 7.61 -8.69
C LEU A 139 -10.40 6.30 -9.39
N ARG A 140 -9.77 6.04 -10.53
CA ARG A 140 -9.87 4.76 -11.24
C ARG A 140 -8.49 4.17 -11.43
N ILE A 141 -8.35 2.90 -11.12
CA ILE A 141 -7.12 2.16 -11.43
C ILE A 141 -7.09 1.92 -12.95
N VAL A 142 -6.01 2.32 -13.61
CA VAL A 142 -5.86 2.23 -15.06
C VAL A 142 -4.95 1.09 -15.46
N ASP A 143 -3.89 0.87 -14.69
CA ASP A 143 -2.91 -0.16 -14.98
C ASP A 143 -2.25 -0.67 -13.70
N ILE A 144 -1.91 -1.95 -13.70
CA ILE A 144 -1.18 -2.61 -12.61
C ILE A 144 -0.12 -3.47 -13.26
N VAL A 145 1.14 -3.09 -13.07
CA VAL A 145 2.31 -3.89 -13.43
C VAL A 145 2.79 -4.58 -12.15
N PRO A 146 2.61 -5.90 -12.02
CA PRO A 146 3.14 -6.65 -10.88
C PRO A 146 4.68 -6.55 -10.83
N PRO A 147 5.30 -6.56 -9.64
CA PRO A 147 6.75 -6.64 -9.54
C PRO A 147 7.30 -7.95 -10.13
N SER A 148 8.55 -7.92 -10.60
CA SER A 148 9.31 -9.10 -11.02
C SER A 148 9.47 -10.03 -9.83
N CYS A 149 8.79 -11.19 -9.84
CA CYS A 149 8.92 -12.16 -8.76
C CYS A 149 9.44 -13.47 -9.32
N SER A 150 10.63 -13.86 -8.87
CA SER A 150 11.29 -15.06 -9.36
C SER A 150 10.46 -16.32 -9.04
N GLY A 151 9.70 -16.34 -7.94
CA GLY A 151 8.80 -17.45 -7.56
C GLY A 151 7.49 -17.59 -8.37
N GLY A 152 7.34 -16.87 -9.48
CA GLY A 152 6.12 -16.82 -10.28
C GLY A 152 5.02 -16.04 -9.58
N ALA A 153 4.52 -14.99 -10.23
CA ALA A 153 3.21 -14.45 -9.87
C ALA A 153 2.18 -15.55 -10.14
N LEU A 154 1.66 -16.19 -9.10
CA LEU A 154 0.65 -17.26 -9.15
C LEU A 154 1.09 -18.54 -9.90
N ALA A 155 1.64 -19.51 -9.16
CA ALA A 155 1.61 -20.92 -9.55
C ALA A 155 0.36 -21.66 -9.01
N THR A 156 -0.72 -20.96 -8.72
CA THR A 156 -2.05 -21.57 -8.56
C THR A 156 -2.96 -21.07 -9.67
N PRO A 157 -3.76 -21.95 -10.31
CA PRO A 157 -4.82 -21.58 -11.26
C PRO A 157 -5.99 -20.81 -10.63
N ASP A 158 -5.84 -20.27 -9.43
CA ASP A 158 -6.93 -19.56 -8.74
C ASP A 158 -7.05 -18.13 -9.28
N PRO A 159 -8.26 -17.64 -9.57
CA PRO A 159 -8.48 -16.38 -10.24
C PRO A 159 -8.24 -15.23 -9.26
N ALA A 160 -7.22 -14.44 -9.57
CA ALA A 160 -6.81 -13.24 -8.84
C ALA A 160 -6.24 -13.53 -7.44
N PRO A 161 -5.25 -12.75 -6.97
CA PRO A 161 -4.99 -12.73 -5.54
C PRO A 161 -6.26 -12.22 -4.84
N LEU A 162 -6.29 -12.22 -3.51
CA LEU A 162 -7.20 -11.37 -2.73
C LEU A 162 -6.90 -9.85 -2.99
N ASN A 163 -6.79 -9.44 -4.26
CA ASN A 163 -6.55 -8.11 -4.74
C ASN A 163 -7.90 -7.43 -4.88
N ALA A 164 -8.26 -6.63 -3.88
CA ALA A 164 -9.35 -5.69 -4.06
C ALA A 164 -9.02 -4.70 -5.19
N CYS A 165 -7.73 -4.38 -5.41
CA CYS A 165 -7.29 -3.53 -6.53
C CYS A 165 -7.34 -4.29 -7.86
N ASN A 166 -8.14 -3.82 -8.81
CA ASN A 166 -8.23 -4.35 -10.16
C ASN A 166 -8.24 -3.22 -11.19
N VAL A 167 -7.75 -3.46 -12.40
CA VAL A 167 -7.84 -2.48 -13.48
C VAL A 167 -9.31 -2.17 -13.75
N GLY A 168 -9.65 -0.89 -13.73
CA GLY A 168 -11.00 -0.37 -13.88
C GLY A 168 -11.80 -0.23 -12.60
N LEU A 169 -11.25 -0.66 -11.46
CA LEU A 169 -11.84 -0.37 -10.15
C LEU A 169 -11.90 1.15 -9.93
N GLN A 170 -13.07 1.62 -9.50
CA GLN A 170 -13.26 2.99 -9.02
C GLN A 170 -13.15 3.00 -7.51
N LEU A 171 -12.20 3.78 -6.98
CA LEU A 171 -12.07 4.07 -5.57
C LEU A 171 -12.70 5.44 -5.30
N THR A 172 -13.83 5.51 -4.61
CA THR A 172 -14.35 6.77 -4.06
C THR A 172 -13.44 7.29 -2.96
N ASP A 173 -13.67 8.51 -2.52
CA ASP A 173 -12.91 9.08 -1.41
C ASP A 173 -12.96 8.18 -0.16
N SER A 174 -11.83 8.07 0.53
CA SER A 174 -11.59 7.22 1.71
C SER A 174 -11.76 5.71 1.45
N GLN A 175 -11.90 5.26 0.20
CA GLN A 175 -11.90 3.83 -0.10
C GLN A 175 -10.49 3.27 -0.18
N VAL A 176 -10.37 2.01 0.25
CA VAL A 176 -9.14 1.25 0.24
C VAL A 176 -9.27 0.07 -0.72
N CYS A 177 -8.22 -0.18 -1.49
CA CYS A 177 -8.02 -1.45 -2.16
C CYS A 177 -6.66 -2.01 -1.76
N SER A 178 -6.47 -3.34 -1.82
CA SER A 178 -5.22 -3.98 -1.46
C SER A 178 -4.70 -4.84 -2.60
N THR A 179 -3.37 -5.01 -2.65
CA THR A 179 -2.68 -6.00 -3.47
C THR A 179 -1.86 -6.93 -2.61
N ASN A 180 -1.75 -8.21 -2.96
CA ASN A 180 -0.92 -9.17 -2.24
C ASN A 180 0.00 -9.96 -3.19
N TYR A 181 1.32 -9.75 -3.04
CA TYR A 181 2.36 -10.43 -3.79
C TYR A 181 3.33 -11.18 -2.84
N PRO A 182 2.93 -12.34 -2.29
CA PRO A 182 3.69 -13.03 -1.25
C PRO A 182 4.97 -13.69 -1.78
N GLY A 183 5.01 -14.09 -3.06
CA GLY A 183 6.18 -14.70 -3.71
C GLY A 183 7.35 -13.73 -3.95
N CYS A 184 7.18 -12.47 -3.53
CA CYS A 184 8.14 -11.39 -3.68
C CYS A 184 8.62 -10.89 -2.31
N ALA A 185 7.98 -11.36 -1.22
CA ALA A 185 8.31 -11.01 0.16
C ALA A 185 9.46 -11.87 0.67
N GLY A 186 10.62 -11.76 0.03
CA GLY A 186 11.83 -12.46 0.43
C GLY A 186 12.92 -12.32 -0.62
N GLN A 187 14.13 -11.97 -0.18
CA GLN A 187 15.35 -12.18 -0.97
C GLN A 187 15.41 -13.67 -1.31
N CYS A 188 14.98 -14.05 -2.51
CA CYS A 188 15.19 -15.40 -2.95
C CYS A 188 16.67 -15.52 -3.34
N VAL A 189 17.44 -16.22 -2.51
CA VAL A 189 18.85 -16.47 -2.79
C VAL A 189 18.92 -17.70 -3.71
N PRO A 190 19.32 -17.55 -4.98
CA PRO A 190 19.39 -18.68 -5.90
C PRO A 190 20.37 -19.73 -5.36
N ASP A 191 19.93 -20.97 -5.25
CA ASP A 191 20.79 -22.09 -4.86
C ASP A 191 21.17 -22.94 -6.07
N CYS A 192 22.34 -22.60 -6.60
CA CYS A 192 22.99 -23.34 -7.67
C CYS A 192 24.18 -24.17 -7.18
N SER A 193 24.29 -24.38 -5.87
CA SER A 193 25.39 -25.11 -5.29
C SER A 193 25.38 -26.56 -5.81
N GLY A 194 26.39 -26.90 -6.61
CA GLY A 194 26.53 -28.23 -7.21
C GLY A 194 25.68 -28.47 -8.46
N LYS A 195 24.95 -27.46 -8.97
CA LYS A 195 24.15 -27.58 -10.20
C LYS A 195 24.82 -26.87 -11.37
N SER A 196 24.82 -27.53 -12.52
CA SER A 196 25.25 -27.01 -13.84
C SER A 196 24.08 -26.58 -14.74
N CYS A 197 22.88 -27.05 -14.41
CA CYS A 197 21.64 -26.74 -15.10
C CYS A 197 20.47 -26.91 -14.12
N GLY A 198 19.30 -26.43 -14.51
CA GLY A 198 18.07 -26.66 -13.73
C GLY A 198 17.61 -25.46 -12.94
N SER A 199 16.57 -25.66 -12.13
CA SER A 199 16.00 -24.59 -11.30
C SER A 199 16.96 -24.15 -10.19
N ASP A 200 17.09 -22.84 -9.99
CA ASP A 200 17.84 -22.22 -8.88
C ASP A 200 17.05 -22.16 -7.56
N GLY A 201 15.86 -22.78 -7.51
CA GLY A 201 14.97 -22.73 -6.35
C GLY A 201 14.26 -21.39 -6.16
N CYS A 202 14.63 -20.40 -6.96
CA CYS A 202 14.07 -19.07 -6.98
C CYS A 202 13.26 -18.80 -8.24
N GLY A 203 13.18 -19.74 -9.19
CA GLY A 203 12.46 -19.60 -10.46
C GLY A 203 13.25 -18.87 -11.55
N GLY A 204 14.53 -18.61 -11.30
CA GLY A 204 15.54 -18.54 -12.34
C GLY A 204 16.11 -19.93 -12.67
N SER A 205 17.27 -19.97 -13.31
CA SER A 205 17.96 -21.21 -13.65
C SER A 205 19.46 -21.11 -13.39
N CYS A 206 20.05 -22.20 -12.89
CA CYS A 206 21.48 -22.33 -12.65
C CYS A 206 22.31 -22.47 -13.92
N GLY A 207 21.68 -22.71 -15.07
CA GLY A 207 22.35 -22.88 -16.35
C GLY A 207 21.52 -23.68 -17.35
N SER A 208 22.04 -23.81 -18.57
CA SER A 208 21.45 -24.61 -19.64
C SER A 208 22.47 -25.61 -20.19
N CYS A 209 22.02 -26.79 -20.56
CA CYS A 209 22.89 -27.80 -21.14
C CYS A 209 23.11 -27.54 -22.64
N GLY A 210 24.38 -27.53 -23.06
CA GLY A 210 24.76 -27.39 -24.48
C GLY A 210 24.69 -28.72 -25.24
N GLY A 211 24.71 -28.64 -26.58
CA GLY A 211 24.99 -29.79 -27.45
C GLY A 211 23.96 -30.93 -27.38
N GLY A 212 22.67 -30.61 -27.19
CA GLY A 212 21.60 -31.60 -27.12
C GLY A 212 21.56 -32.42 -25.81
N SER A 213 22.40 -32.06 -24.84
CA SER A 213 22.40 -32.67 -23.51
C SER A 213 21.12 -32.31 -22.74
N THR A 214 20.63 -33.24 -21.92
CA THR A 214 19.41 -33.04 -21.12
C THR A 214 19.77 -32.77 -19.66
N CYS A 215 19.08 -31.84 -19.02
CA CYS A 215 19.28 -31.59 -17.60
C CYS A 215 18.61 -32.68 -16.76
N SER A 216 19.37 -33.35 -15.89
CA SER A 216 18.86 -34.34 -14.95
C SER A 216 18.37 -33.66 -13.68
N GLU A 217 17.06 -33.43 -13.59
CA GLU A 217 16.41 -32.96 -12.36
C GLU A 217 16.20 -34.11 -11.35
N PRO A 218 16.35 -33.91 -10.04
CA PRO A 218 16.71 -32.66 -9.34
C PRO A 218 18.23 -32.47 -9.15
N ALA A 219 19.07 -33.37 -9.66
CA ALA A 219 20.52 -33.35 -9.48
C ALA A 219 21.21 -32.12 -10.13
N GLY A 220 20.59 -31.53 -11.16
CA GLY A 220 21.11 -30.35 -11.86
C GLY A 220 22.36 -30.61 -12.68
N ILE A 221 22.53 -31.85 -13.19
CA ILE A 221 23.69 -32.27 -13.98
C ILE A 221 23.27 -32.48 -15.43
N CYS A 222 24.07 -31.98 -16.38
CA CYS A 222 23.86 -32.24 -17.79
C CYS A 222 24.27 -33.67 -18.18
N LEU A 223 23.31 -34.42 -18.73
CA LEU A 223 23.54 -35.74 -19.30
C LEU A 223 23.68 -35.64 -20.82
N PRO A 224 24.68 -36.31 -21.43
CA PRO A 224 24.83 -36.32 -22.88
C PRO A 224 23.59 -36.95 -23.55
N PRO A 225 23.32 -36.61 -24.81
CA PRO A 225 22.25 -37.25 -25.57
C PRO A 225 22.50 -38.78 -25.68
N PRO A 226 21.42 -39.59 -25.71
CA PRO A 226 21.52 -41.04 -25.87
C PRO A 226 22.05 -41.47 -27.23
#